data_AF-A0A0X3VQW2-F1
#
_entry.id   AF-A0A0X3VQW2-F1
#
_cell.length_a   1.000
_cell.length_b   1.000
_cell.length_c   1.000
_cell.angle_alpha   90.00
_cell.angle_beta   90.00
_cell.angle_gamma   90.00
#
_symmetry.space_group_name_H-M   'P 1'
#
loop_
_entity.id
_entity.type
_entity.pdbx_description
1 polymer ?
#
loop_
_entity_poly.entity_id
_entity_poly.type
_entity_poly.pdbx_seq_one_letter_code
_entity_poly.pdbx_strand_id
1 'polypeptide(L)'
;MKTEARLFIGVAGFFLVTTVGYGWRSKEPAGTAVLTVAFLMAALVAFFLHMQYRRRGLRAQDRPDAEVADTAGPLHFFAPRSPWPLTTALGSVLAALGVVYGLWLFLLGVGVLGHGVFGMVFQYVGRDDAQRSSSSADGARSSSPRWP
;
A
#
# COMPACT_ATOMS: atom_id res chain seq x y z
N MET A 1 -16.19 -2.14 -5.76
CA MET A 1 -15.77 -2.00 -4.36
C MET A 1 -16.93 -1.92 -3.38
N LYS A 2 -18.16 -2.29 -3.80
CA LYS A 2 -19.35 -2.19 -2.94
C LYS A 2 -19.30 -3.26 -1.84
N THR A 3 -18.84 -4.46 -2.18
CA THR A 3 -18.72 -5.58 -1.25
C THR A 3 -17.63 -5.34 -0.22
N GLU A 4 -16.44 -4.89 -0.63
CA GLU A 4 -15.33 -4.56 0.28
C GLU A 4 -15.71 -3.45 1.25
N ALA A 5 -16.36 -2.38 0.76
CA ALA A 5 -16.87 -1.31 1.62
C ALA A 5 -17.91 -1.82 2.62
N ARG A 6 -18.82 -2.71 2.22
CA ARG A 6 -19.82 -3.31 3.12
C ARG A 6 -19.18 -4.17 4.21
N LEU A 7 -18.12 -4.92 3.90
CA LEU A 7 -17.38 -5.71 4.88
C LEU A 7 -16.78 -4.80 5.96
N PHE A 8 -16.09 -3.73 5.56
CA PHE A 8 -15.50 -2.79 6.52
C PHE A 8 -16.54 -1.99 7.32
N ILE A 9 -17.69 -1.67 6.73
CA ILE A 9 -18.82 -1.08 7.46
C ILE A 9 -19.33 -2.05 8.54
N GLY A 10 -19.45 -3.35 8.22
CA GLY A 10 -19.82 -4.37 9.19
C GLY A 10 -18.82 -4.48 10.34
N VAL A 11 -17.52 -4.48 10.04
CA VAL A 11 -16.45 -4.51 11.04
C VAL A 11 -16.46 -3.24 11.91
N ALA A 12 -16.65 -2.06 11.31
CA ALA A 12 -16.80 -0.81 12.06
C ALA A 12 -18.03 -0.86 12.98
N GLY A 13 -19.17 -1.39 12.49
CA GLY A 13 -20.35 -1.60 13.32
C GLY A 13 -20.10 -2.55 14.49
N PHE A 14 -19.38 -3.64 14.27
CA PHE A 14 -18.98 -4.56 15.34
C PHE A 14 -18.13 -3.86 16.40
N PHE A 15 -17.07 -3.15 16.00
CA PHE A 15 -16.24 -2.41 16.94
C PHE A 15 -17.01 -1.32 17.69
N LEU A 16 -17.97 -0.65 17.05
CA LEU A 16 -18.84 0.33 17.72
C LEU A 16 -19.67 -0.34 18.82
N VAL A 17 -20.35 -1.44 18.49
CA VAL A 17 -21.19 -2.18 19.45
C VAL A 17 -20.34 -2.71 20.61
N THR A 18 -19.17 -3.28 20.32
CA THR A 18 -18.24 -3.76 21.35
C THR A 18 -17.70 -2.62 22.20
N THR A 19 -17.36 -1.46 21.61
CA THR A 19 -16.87 -0.29 22.36
C THR A 19 -17.92 0.19 23.36
N VAL A 20 -19.18 0.33 22.92
CA VAL A 20 -20.28 0.79 23.79
C VAL A 20 -20.59 -0.25 24.87
N GLY A 21 -20.70 -1.53 24.49
CA GLY A 21 -21.00 -2.61 25.44
C GLY A 21 -19.88 -2.83 26.47
N TYR A 22 -18.62 -2.77 26.04
CA TYR A 22 -17.46 -2.88 26.91
C TYR A 22 -17.30 -1.67 27.82
N GLY A 23 -17.39 -0.46 27.26
CA GLY A 23 -17.25 0.78 28.02
C GLY A 23 -18.30 0.90 29.13
N TRP A 24 -19.54 0.48 28.86
CA TRP A 24 -20.61 0.51 29.86
C TRP A 24 -20.40 -0.51 30.99
N ARG A 25 -19.94 -1.73 30.66
CA ARG A 25 -19.81 -2.83 31.63
C ARG A 25 -18.51 -2.78 32.44
N SER A 26 -17.39 -2.54 31.78
CA SER A 26 -16.07 -2.67 32.39
C SER A 26 -15.57 -1.38 33.04
N LYS A 27 -16.01 -0.19 32.58
CA LYS A 27 -15.54 1.14 33.05
C LYS A 27 -14.01 1.31 33.05
N GLU A 28 -13.30 0.46 32.32
CA GLU A 28 -11.84 0.49 32.18
C GLU A 28 -11.45 1.41 31.02
N PRO A 29 -10.70 2.50 31.29
CA PRO A 29 -10.41 3.51 30.26
C PRO A 29 -9.46 3.00 29.18
N ALA A 30 -8.50 2.12 29.52
CA ALA A 30 -7.51 1.62 28.56
C ALA A 30 -8.14 0.73 27.48
N GLY A 31 -9.00 -0.23 27.87
CA GLY A 31 -9.68 -1.11 26.93
C GLY A 31 -10.68 -0.35 26.05
N THR A 32 -11.38 0.62 26.64
CA THR A 32 -12.31 1.49 25.89
C THR A 32 -11.55 2.33 24.86
N ALA A 33 -10.38 2.87 25.21
CA ALA A 33 -9.56 3.65 24.28
C ALA A 33 -9.12 2.83 23.06
N VAL A 34 -8.60 1.61 23.28
CA VAL A 34 -8.16 0.73 22.17
C VAL A 34 -9.33 0.35 21.25
N LEU A 35 -10.49 0.03 21.82
CA LEU A 35 -11.70 -0.29 21.04
C LEU A 35 -12.21 0.91 20.24
N THR A 36 -12.18 2.11 20.84
CA THR A 36 -12.55 3.36 20.14
C THR A 36 -11.61 3.62 18.96
N VAL A 37 -10.30 3.43 19.14
CA VAL A 37 -9.31 3.61 18.05
C VAL A 37 -9.51 2.57 16.95
N ALA A 38 -9.76 1.30 17.31
CA ALA A 38 -10.05 0.25 16.35
C ALA A 38 -11.33 0.56 15.52
N PHE A 39 -12.38 1.05 16.18
CA PHE A 39 -13.59 1.55 15.53
C PHE A 39 -13.27 2.68 14.55
N LEU A 40 -12.55 3.71 14.98
CA LEU A 40 -12.20 4.86 14.14
C LEU A 40 -11.37 4.44 12.92
N MET A 41 -10.42 3.54 13.09
CA MET A 41 -9.60 3.01 11.99
C MET A 41 -10.47 2.24 10.98
N ALA A 42 -11.33 1.32 11.46
CA ALA A 42 -12.24 0.58 10.59
C ALA A 42 -13.22 1.50 9.86
N ALA A 43 -13.76 2.52 10.56
CA ALA A 43 -14.65 3.52 9.99
C ALA A 43 -13.95 4.38 8.93
N LEU A 44 -12.69 4.78 9.15
CA LEU A 44 -11.90 5.53 8.17
C LEU A 44 -11.69 4.72 6.89
N VAL A 45 -11.34 3.45 7.01
CA VAL A 45 -11.17 2.55 5.85
C VAL A 45 -12.50 2.34 5.12
N ALA A 46 -13.58 2.08 5.86
CA ALA A 46 -14.94 1.95 5.32
C ALA A 46 -15.36 3.22 4.54
N PHE A 47 -15.12 4.38 5.12
CA PHE A 47 -15.41 5.68 4.51
C PHE A 47 -14.59 5.90 3.23
N PHE A 48 -13.29 5.60 3.27
CA PHE A 48 -12.42 5.71 2.11
C PHE A 48 -12.89 4.82 0.96
N LEU A 49 -13.18 3.55 1.23
CA LEU A 49 -13.68 2.60 0.22
C LEU A 49 -15.04 3.03 -0.33
N HIS A 50 -15.94 3.51 0.53
CA HIS A 50 -17.23 4.03 0.11
C HIS A 50 -17.09 5.26 -0.80
N MET A 51 -16.21 6.19 -0.44
CA MET A 51 -15.94 7.39 -1.24
C MET A 51 -15.29 7.05 -2.59
N GLN A 52 -14.37 6.08 -2.61
CA GLN A 52 -13.78 5.57 -3.86
C GLN A 52 -14.83 4.90 -4.75
N TYR A 53 -15.73 4.11 -4.18
CA TYR A 53 -16.84 3.51 -4.92
C TYR A 53 -17.73 4.59 -5.55
N ARG A 54 -18.08 5.63 -4.79
CA ARG A 54 -18.88 6.75 -5.30
C ARG A 54 -18.20 7.51 -6.44
N ARG A 55 -16.87 7.64 -6.40
CA ARG A 55 -16.07 8.38 -7.40
C ARG A 55 -15.72 7.57 -8.65
N ARG A 56 -15.39 6.28 -8.52
CA ARG A 56 -14.87 5.44 -9.63
C ARG A 56 -15.87 4.42 -10.18
N GLY A 57 -17.02 4.21 -9.53
CA GLY A 57 -18.06 3.29 -10.00
C GLY A 57 -17.75 1.80 -9.82
N LEU A 58 -18.51 0.94 -10.51
CA LEU A 58 -18.31 -0.52 -10.51
C LEU A 58 -17.12 -0.90 -11.37
N ARG A 59 -16.24 -1.76 -10.83
CA ARG A 59 -15.15 -2.39 -11.60
C ARG A 59 -15.66 -3.67 -12.26
N ALA A 60 -14.97 -4.13 -13.31
CA ALA A 60 -15.25 -5.42 -13.93
C ALA A 60 -15.25 -6.56 -12.88
N GLN A 61 -14.33 -6.51 -11.91
CA GLN A 61 -14.23 -7.47 -10.80
C GLN A 61 -15.46 -7.53 -9.88
N ASP A 62 -16.32 -6.50 -9.87
CA ASP A 62 -17.54 -6.49 -9.05
C ASP A 62 -18.78 -7.00 -9.83
N ARG A 63 -18.67 -7.26 -11.14
CA ARG A 63 -19.80 -7.70 -11.97
C ARG A 63 -19.82 -9.23 -12.06
N PRO A 64 -20.97 -9.87 -11.78
CA PRO A 64 -21.09 -11.33 -11.91
C PRO A 64 -20.97 -11.80 -13.35
N ASP A 65 -21.31 -10.94 -14.32
CA ASP A 65 -21.29 -11.25 -15.76
C ASP A 65 -20.02 -10.72 -16.47
N ALA A 66 -18.96 -10.37 -15.73
CA ALA A 66 -17.74 -9.85 -16.35
C ALA A 66 -16.96 -10.93 -17.10
N GLU A 67 -16.52 -10.59 -18.30
CA GLU A 67 -15.66 -11.47 -19.09
C GLU A 67 -14.19 -11.26 -18.74
N VAL A 68 -13.35 -12.27 -19.00
CA VAL A 68 -11.89 -12.19 -18.78
C VAL A 68 -11.28 -11.05 -19.62
N ALA A 69 -11.87 -10.77 -20.79
CA ALA A 69 -11.48 -9.68 -21.67
C ALA A 69 -11.62 -8.29 -21.00
N ASP A 70 -12.62 -8.09 -20.12
CA ASP A 70 -12.85 -6.81 -19.43
C ASP A 70 -11.77 -6.47 -18.41
N THR A 71 -11.01 -7.47 -17.95
CA THR A 71 -9.91 -7.30 -16.99
C THR A 71 -8.52 -7.39 -17.66
N ALA A 72 -8.46 -7.79 -18.94
CA ALA A 72 -7.23 -7.98 -19.72
C ALA A 72 -6.57 -6.67 -20.18
N GLY A 73 -6.80 -5.56 -19.48
CA GLY A 73 -6.06 -4.32 -19.69
C GLY A 73 -4.59 -4.47 -19.29
N PRO A 74 -3.69 -3.63 -19.82
CA PRO A 74 -2.27 -3.67 -19.46
C PRO A 74 -2.10 -3.45 -17.96
N LEU A 75 -1.57 -4.47 -17.27
CA LEU A 75 -1.26 -4.39 -15.85
C LEU A 75 -0.19 -3.32 -15.66
N HIS A 76 -0.41 -2.40 -14.72
CA HIS A 76 0.57 -1.37 -14.40
C HIS A 76 1.89 -2.00 -13.92
N PHE A 77 2.97 -1.22 -13.96
CA PHE A 77 4.32 -1.68 -13.68
C PHE A 77 4.47 -2.41 -12.33
N PHE A 78 5.09 -3.60 -12.36
CA PHE A 78 5.57 -4.31 -11.18
C PHE A 78 7.09 -4.35 -11.18
N ALA A 79 7.69 -4.11 -10.02
CA ALA A 79 9.11 -4.20 -9.77
C ALA A 79 9.61 -5.66 -9.95
N PRO A 80 10.49 -5.99 -10.91
CA PRO A 80 10.98 -7.35 -11.10
C PRO A 80 11.97 -7.81 -10.00
N ARG A 81 12.73 -6.87 -9.43
CA ARG A 81 13.66 -7.10 -8.32
C ARG A 81 13.88 -5.79 -7.57
N SER A 82 13.80 -5.83 -6.24
CA SER A 82 14.14 -4.70 -5.37
C SER A 82 14.87 -5.20 -4.11
N PRO A 83 16.13 -4.76 -3.87
CA PRO A 83 16.85 -5.07 -2.63
C PRO A 83 16.44 -4.17 -1.45
N TRP A 84 15.77 -3.05 -1.74
CA TRP A 84 15.46 -2.03 -0.74
C TRP A 84 14.49 -2.44 0.37
N PRO A 85 13.47 -3.31 0.15
CA PRO A 85 12.65 -3.85 1.24
C PRO A 85 13.49 -4.52 2.33
N LEU A 86 14.54 -5.24 1.96
CA LEU A 86 15.43 -5.92 2.91
C LEU A 86 16.24 -4.90 3.73
N THR A 87 16.79 -3.88 3.08
CA THR A 87 17.54 -2.82 3.78
C THR A 87 16.65 -2.02 4.74
N THR A 88 15.40 -1.78 4.35
CA THR A 88 14.40 -1.09 5.19
C THR A 88 14.02 -1.95 6.39
N ALA A 89 13.83 -3.25 6.20
CA ALA A 89 13.57 -4.19 7.29
C ALA A 89 14.73 -4.22 8.30
N LEU A 90 15.98 -4.33 7.82
CA LEU A 90 17.16 -4.29 8.69
C LEU A 90 17.27 -2.97 9.44
N GLY A 91 17.03 -1.84 8.78
CA GLY A 91 16.99 -0.52 9.43
C GLY A 91 15.91 -0.44 10.52
N SER A 92 14.73 -1.02 10.29
CA SER A 92 13.64 -1.04 11.28
C SER A 92 13.98 -1.90 12.50
N VAL A 93 14.65 -3.03 12.29
CA VAL A 93 15.13 -3.90 13.38
C VAL A 93 16.20 -3.19 14.20
N LEU A 94 17.16 -2.54 13.55
CA LEU A 94 18.21 -1.78 14.24
C LEU A 94 17.65 -0.61 15.02
N ALA A 95 16.67 0.12 14.47
CA ALA A 95 15.98 1.20 15.18
C ALA A 95 15.22 0.66 16.40
N ALA A 96 14.47 -0.44 16.26
CA ALA A 96 13.76 -1.06 17.37
C ALA A 96 14.71 -1.55 18.48
N LEU A 97 15.84 -2.19 18.11
CA LEU A 97 16.89 -2.56 19.06
C LEU A 97 17.51 -1.34 19.72
N GLY A 98 17.69 -0.24 18.98
CA GLY A 98 18.19 1.03 19.51
C GLY A 98 17.32 1.61 20.62
N VAL A 99 16.00 1.43 20.59
CA VAL A 99 15.10 1.85 21.68
C VAL A 99 15.45 1.14 23.00
N VAL A 100 15.93 -0.10 22.93
CA VAL A 100 16.29 -0.92 24.11
C VAL A 100 17.73 -0.66 24.56
N TYR A 101 18.69 -0.63 23.63
CA TYR A 101 20.12 -0.60 23.94
C TYR A 101 20.73 0.80 23.99
N GLY A 102 20.08 1.82 23.43
CA GLY A 102 20.48 3.21 23.58
C GLY A 102 20.39 4.06 22.31
N LEU A 103 20.36 5.39 22.52
CA LEU A 103 20.11 6.40 21.49
C LEU A 103 21.08 6.33 20.30
N TRP A 104 22.35 5.99 20.54
CA TRP A 104 23.35 5.91 19.47
C TRP A 104 23.01 4.83 18.42
N LEU A 105 22.55 3.66 18.88
CA LEU A 105 22.13 2.56 18.01
C LEU A 105 20.82 2.90 17.30
N PHE A 106 19.92 3.61 17.99
CA PHE A 106 18.69 4.12 17.39
C PHE A 106 18.98 5.08 16.23
N LEU A 107 19.88 6.05 16.42
CA LEU A 107 20.28 7.00 15.37
C LEU A 107 20.89 6.29 14.15
N LEU A 108 21.72 5.26 14.39
CA LEU A 108 22.28 4.44 13.32
C LEU A 108 21.17 3.67 12.57
N GLY A 109 20.24 3.07 13.31
CA GLY A 109 19.07 2.39 12.74
C GLY A 109 18.19 3.32 11.90
N VAL A 110 17.93 4.54 12.38
CA VAL A 110 17.18 5.57 11.63
C VAL A 110 17.92 5.97 10.35
N GLY A 111 19.25 6.10 10.38
CA GLY A 111 20.05 6.38 9.19
C GLY A 111 19.93 5.28 8.13
N VAL A 112 20.06 4.01 8.54
CA VAL A 112 19.93 2.85 7.64
C VAL A 112 18.49 2.72 7.12
N LEU A 113 17.50 2.89 7.99
CA LEU A 113 16.08 2.87 7.62
C LEU A 113 15.77 3.97 6.60
N GLY A 114 16.23 5.19 6.86
CA GLY A 114 16.09 6.32 5.95
C GLY A 114 16.68 5.99 4.58
N HIS A 115 17.92 5.52 4.53
CA HIS A 115 18.56 5.13 3.28
C HIS A 115 17.77 4.05 2.52
N GLY A 116 17.25 3.04 3.23
CA GLY A 116 16.40 1.99 2.64
C GLY A 116 15.10 2.55 2.04
N VAL A 117 14.43 3.46 2.74
CA VAL A 117 13.19 4.11 2.26
C VAL A 117 13.48 5.02 1.07
N PHE A 118 14.53 5.84 1.13
CA PHE A 118 14.94 6.70 0.02
C PHE A 118 15.26 5.85 -1.23
N GLY A 119 16.04 4.78 -1.07
CA GLY A 119 16.33 3.86 -2.16
C GLY A 119 15.07 3.20 -2.74
N MET A 120 14.13 2.79 -1.88
CA MET A 120 12.86 2.19 -2.31
C MET A 120 12.00 3.16 -3.13
N VAL A 121 11.88 4.42 -2.68
CA VAL A 121 11.04 5.44 -3.34
C VAL A 121 11.65 5.89 -4.67
N PHE A 122 12.96 6.11 -4.71
CA PHE A 122 13.63 6.67 -5.89
C PHE A 122 14.08 5.62 -6.92
N GLN A 123 13.91 4.32 -6.65
CA GLN A 123 14.39 3.23 -7.52
C GLN A 123 13.89 3.33 -8.98
N TYR A 124 12.68 3.82 -9.22
CA TYR A 124 12.03 3.76 -10.54
C TYR A 124 11.68 5.12 -11.13
N VAL A 125 12.19 6.22 -10.57
CA VAL A 125 11.83 7.58 -11.01
C VAL A 125 12.25 7.88 -12.46
N GLY A 126 13.37 7.32 -12.95
CA GLY A 126 13.86 7.54 -14.32
C GLY A 126 13.48 6.46 -15.34
N ARG A 127 12.56 5.54 -15.02
CA ARG A 127 12.30 4.37 -15.88
C ARG A 127 11.65 4.75 -17.21
N ASP A 128 10.74 5.73 -17.20
CA ASP A 128 9.91 6.04 -18.37
C ASP A 128 10.72 6.75 -19.46
N ASP A 129 11.77 7.49 -19.09
CA ASP A 129 12.71 8.12 -20.02
C ASP A 129 13.63 7.09 -20.70
N ALA A 130 14.09 6.10 -19.93
CA ALA A 130 14.90 4.98 -20.46
C ALA A 130 14.11 4.08 -21.41
N GLN A 131 12.80 3.92 -21.20
CA GLN A 131 11.92 3.16 -22.12
C GLN A 131 11.64 3.90 -23.42
N ARG A 132 11.56 5.24 -23.37
CA ARG A 132 11.29 6.07 -24.55
C ARG A 132 12.50 6.14 -25.50
N SER A 133 13.72 6.10 -24.96
CA SER A 133 14.97 6.10 -25.74
C SER A 133 15.22 4.76 -26.44
N SER A 134 14.90 3.64 -25.81
CA SER A 134 15.02 2.32 -26.45
C SER A 134 14.01 2.13 -27.59
N SER A 135 12.76 2.57 -27.42
CA SER A 135 11.74 2.48 -28.48
C SER A 135 12.10 3.33 -29.72
N SER A 136 12.72 4.50 -29.51
CA SER A 136 13.14 5.37 -30.61
C SER A 136 14.41 4.85 -31.31
N ALA A 137 15.33 4.21 -30.57
CA ALA A 137 16.49 3.55 -31.16
C ALA A 137 16.13 2.29 -31.98
N ASP A 138 15.14 1.50 -31.53
CA ASP A 138 14.63 0.35 -32.30
C ASP A 138 13.81 0.77 -33.53
N GLY A 139 13.04 1.85 -33.42
CA GLY A 139 12.39 2.49 -34.56
C GLY A 139 13.39 2.90 -35.64
N ALA A 140 14.52 3.51 -35.25
CA ALA A 140 15.59 3.87 -36.19
C ALA A 140 16.29 2.64 -36.81
N ARG A 141 16.56 1.58 -36.04
CA ARG A 141 17.20 0.33 -36.53
C ARG A 141 16.30 -0.52 -37.43
N SER A 142 14.97 -0.44 -37.26
CA SER A 142 14.03 -1.14 -38.14
C SER A 142 13.83 -0.42 -39.48
N SER A 143 14.11 0.88 -39.54
CA SER A 143 14.03 1.69 -40.77
C SER A 143 15.30 1.67 -41.63
N SER A 144 16.42 1.09 -41.17
CA SER A 144 17.61 0.95 -42.00
C SER A 144 17.43 -0.19 -43.02
N PRO A 145 17.75 0.01 -44.31
CA PRO A 145 17.66 -1.04 -45.31
C PRO A 145 18.58 -2.20 -44.91
N ARG A 146 18.00 -3.36 -44.60
CA ARG A 146 18.75 -4.61 -44.48
C ARG A 146 19.12 -5.04 -45.88
N TRP A 147 20.29 -4.60 -46.34
CA TRP A 147 20.89 -5.08 -47.58
C TRP A 147 21.22 -6.59 -47.45
N PRO A 148 21.07 -7.37 -48.53
CA PRO A 148 21.24 -8.82 -48.53
C PRO A 148 22.69 -9.28 -48.33
#